data_AF-A0A135VXP9-F1
#
_entry.id   AF-A0A135VXP9-F1
#
_cell.length_a   1.000
_cell.length_b   1.000
_cell.length_c   1.000
_cell.angle_alpha   90.00
_cell.angle_beta   90.00
_cell.angle_gamma   90.00
#
_symmetry.space_group_name_H-M   'P 1'
#
loop_
_entity.id
_entity.type
_entity.pdbx_description
1 polymer ?
#
loop_
_entity_poly.entity_id
_entity_poly.type
_entity_poly.pdbx_seq_one_letter_code
_entity_poly.pdbx_strand_id
1 'polypeptide(L)' 'MSDLSRNAQCVLNILQNATNPLTTSEILEIARSDEYADVCQDCAGGDTFIVAARQLVDKGLISKALEKGGYRWELVRGD' A
#
# COMPACT_ATOMS: atom_id res chain seq x y z
N MET A 1 12.17 14.47 -5.50
CA MET A 1 10.76 14.18 -5.18
C MET A 1 10.65 12.67 -5.09
N SER A 2 10.61 12.17 -3.85
CA SER A 2 10.47 10.79 -3.39
C SER A 2 10.89 9.65 -4.34
N ASP A 3 12.10 9.09 -4.12
CA ASP A 3 12.58 7.78 -4.62
C ASP A 3 11.70 6.61 -4.11
N LEU A 4 10.42 6.63 -4.45
CA LEU A 4 9.50 5.53 -4.23
C LEU A 4 9.52 4.65 -5.47
N SER A 5 9.63 3.34 -5.25
CA SER A 5 9.39 2.37 -6.31
C SER A 5 7.97 2.54 -6.87
N ARG A 6 7.72 2.14 -8.14
CA ARG A 6 6.35 2.15 -8.70
C ARG A 6 5.36 1.41 -7.81
N ASN A 7 5.79 0.30 -7.21
CA ASN A 7 5.00 -0.47 -6.25
C ASN A 7 4.68 0.33 -4.98
N ALA A 8 5.64 1.08 -4.43
CA ALA A 8 5.37 1.96 -3.30
C ALA A 8 4.45 3.12 -3.67
N GLN A 9 4.56 3.67 -4.88
CA GLN A 9 3.63 4.69 -5.38
C GLN A 9 2.21 4.13 -5.53
N CYS A 10 2.08 2.92 -6.10
CA CYS A 10 0.83 2.17 -6.20
C CYS A 10 0.16 1.98 -4.83
N VAL A 11 0.88 1.41 -3.86
CA VAL A 11 0.34 1.17 -2.50
C VAL A 11 -0.06 2.48 -1.83
N LEU A 12 0.75 3.52 -1.97
CA LEU A 12 0.45 4.83 -1.41
C LEU A 12 -0.83 5.41 -2.04
N ASN A 13 -0.98 5.37 -3.36
CA ASN A 13 -2.16 5.86 -4.05
C ASN A 13 -3.44 5.12 -3.63
N ILE A 14 -3.38 3.79 -3.48
CA ILE A 14 -4.51 2.99 -3.00
C ILE A 14 -4.91 3.46 -1.59
N LEU A 15 -3.95 3.61 -0.69
CA LEU A 15 -4.20 4.04 0.69
C LEU A 15 -4.66 5.51 0.79
N GLN A 16 -4.27 6.38 -0.16
CA GLN A 16 -4.76 7.77 -0.22
C GLN A 16 -6.25 7.85 -0.55
N ASN A 17 -6.73 6.92 -1.40
CA ASN A 17 -8.13 6.84 -1.79
C ASN A 17 -8.96 5.97 -0.83
N ALA A 18 -8.32 5.23 0.07
CA ALA A 18 -9.00 4.40 1.05
C ALA A 18 -9.58 5.24 2.20
N THR A 19 -10.86 5.04 2.50
CA THR A 19 -11.52 5.65 3.67
C THR A 19 -11.20 4.93 4.98
N ASN A 20 -10.84 3.64 4.91
CA ASN A 20 -10.59 2.78 6.05
C ASN A 20 -9.24 2.04 5.91
N PRO A 21 -8.64 1.56 7.02
CA PRO A 21 -7.45 0.72 6.96
C PRO A 21 -7.71 -0.58 6.17
N LEU A 22 -6.84 -0.88 5.21
CA LEU A 22 -6.97 -2.01 4.31
C LEU A 22 -6.03 -3.15 4.72
N THR A 23 -6.48 -4.39 4.57
CA THR A 23 -5.60 -5.55 4.67
C THR A 23 -4.68 -5.68 3.45
N THR A 24 -3.58 -6.42 3.59
CA THR A 24 -2.72 -6.75 2.45
C THR A 24 -3.50 -7.35 1.29
N SER A 25 -4.46 -8.25 1.57
CA SER A 25 -5.26 -8.89 0.53
C SER A 25 -6.16 -7.90 -0.22
N GLU A 26 -6.80 -6.98 0.50
CA GLU A 26 -7.62 -5.91 -0.11
C GLU A 26 -6.77 -5.00 -1.01
N ILE A 27 -5.56 -4.62 -0.55
CA ILE A 27 -4.65 -3.81 -1.36
C ILE A 27 -4.22 -4.54 -2.63
N LEU A 28 -3.89 -5.83 -2.52
CA LEU A 28 -3.51 -6.66 -3.68
C LEU A 28 -4.67 -6.84 -4.66
N GLU A 29 -5.91 -6.93 -4.16
CA GLU A 29 -7.11 -7.01 -5.01
C GLU A 29 -7.35 -5.68 -5.75
N ILE A 30 -7.28 -4.54 -5.04
CA ILE A 30 -7.42 -3.21 -5.63
C ILE A 30 -6.30 -2.94 -6.64
N ALA A 31 -5.07 -3.33 -6.33
CA ALA A 31 -3.92 -3.19 -7.23
C ALA A 31 -4.05 -3.97 -8.55
N ARG A 32 -4.92 -4.98 -8.60
CA ARG A 32 -5.24 -5.76 -9.81
C ARG A 32 -6.40 -5.18 -10.61
N SER A 33 -7.12 -4.18 -10.09
CA SER A 33 -8.18 -3.50 -10.80
C SER A 33 -7.64 -2.63 -11.92
N ASP A 34 -8.41 -2.46 -13.00
CA ASP A 34 -8.05 -1.61 -14.15
C ASP A 34 -7.65 -0.18 -13.76
N GLU A 35 -8.26 0.38 -12.71
CA GLU A 35 -7.95 1.72 -12.19
C GLU A 35 -6.47 1.88 -11.78
N TYR A 36 -5.85 0.79 -11.32
CA TYR A 36 -4.47 0.81 -10.82
C TYR A 36 -3.51 0.00 -11.69
N ALA A 37 -3.99 -0.67 -12.74
CA ALA A 37 -3.18 -1.57 -13.57
C ALA A 37 -1.95 -0.90 -14.21
N ASP A 38 -2.04 0.41 -14.51
CA ASP A 38 -0.96 1.19 -15.10
C ASP A 38 0.14 1.54 -14.07
N VAL A 39 -0.24 1.75 -12.81
CA VAL A 39 0.66 2.17 -11.72
C VAL A 39 1.20 0.97 -10.94
N CYS A 40 0.41 -0.09 -10.83
CA CYS A 40 0.69 -1.32 -10.06
C CYS A 40 1.22 -2.46 -10.94
N GLN A 41 1.98 -2.16 -11.99
CA GLN A 41 2.78 -3.16 -12.71
C GLN A 41 3.71 -3.87 -11.72
N ASP A 42 3.47 -5.15 -11.44
CA ASP A 42 4.16 -6.03 -10.48
C ASP A 42 3.76 -5.96 -9.00
N CYS A 43 2.75 -5.16 -8.63
CA CYS A 43 2.26 -5.12 -7.24
C CYS A 43 1.38 -6.33 -6.87
N ALA A 44 1.08 -7.22 -7.81
CA ALA A 44 0.19 -8.37 -7.62
C ALA A 44 0.80 -9.52 -6.79
N GLY A 45 2.09 -9.44 -6.44
CA GLY A 45 2.81 -10.42 -5.62
C GLY A 45 2.99 -9.95 -4.16
N GLY A 46 2.69 -10.83 -3.21
CA GLY A 46 2.79 -10.54 -1.78
C GLY A 46 4.20 -10.08 -1.34
N ASP A 47 5.26 -10.70 -1.86
CA ASP A 47 6.65 -10.32 -1.54
C ASP A 47 6.99 -8.90 -1.99
N THR A 48 6.57 -8.54 -3.21
CA THR A 48 6.76 -7.20 -3.76
C THR A 48 6.03 -6.14 -2.94
N PHE A 49 4.80 -6.44 -2.51
CA PHE A 49 4.04 -5.58 -1.62
C PHE A 49 4.77 -5.34 -0.29
N ILE A 50 5.32 -6.38 0.34
CA ILE A 50 6.02 -6.22 1.63
C ILE A 50 7.23 -5.30 1.51
N VAL A 51 8.00 -5.40 0.42
CA VAL A 51 9.14 -4.50 0.18
C VAL A 51 8.67 -3.05 -0.01
N ALA A 52 7.62 -2.84 -0.80
CA ALA A 52 7.04 -1.53 -1.04
C ALA A 52 6.45 -0.92 0.23
N ALA A 53 5.66 -1.68 0.97
CA ALA A 53 5.04 -1.26 2.22
C ALA A 53 6.10 -0.92 3.27
N ARG A 54 7.18 -1.72 3.36
CA ARG A 54 8.32 -1.41 4.25
C ARG A 54 8.97 -0.08 3.89
N GLN A 55 9.19 0.19 2.60
CA GLN A 55 9.75 1.47 2.15
C GLN A 55 8.87 2.67 2.55
N LEU A 56 7.54 2.50 2.49
CA LEU A 56 6.58 3.55 2.89
C LEU A 56 6.54 3.75 4.41
N VAL A 57 6.62 2.66 5.20
CA VAL A 57 6.70 2.73 6.66
C VAL A 57 8.00 3.41 7.11
N ASP A 58 9.15 3.04 6.54
CA ASP A 58 10.44 3.68 6.84
C ASP A 58 10.44 5.18 6.53
N LYS A 59 9.62 5.62 5.58
CA LYS A 59 9.42 7.04 5.22
C LYS A 59 8.32 7.72 6.05
N GLY A 60 7.64 7.01 6.95
CA GLY A 60 6.55 7.54 7.77
C GLY A 60 5.30 7.92 6.97
N LEU A 61 5.09 7.34 5.79
CA LEU A 61 3.96 7.65 4.91
C LEU A 61 2.73 6.78 5.21
N ILE A 62 2.97 5.53 5.63
CA ILE A 62 1.92 4.58 6.01
C ILE A 62 2.29 3.94 7.34
N SER A 63 1.28 3.47 8.06
CA SER A 63 1.45 2.69 9.28
C SER A 63 0.79 1.32 9.10
N LYS A 64 1.15 0.39 10.00
CA LYS A 64 0.49 -0.91 10.09
C LYS A 64 0.01 -1.17 11.51
N ALA A 65 -1.19 -1.71 11.62
CA ALA A 65 -1.77 -2.20 12.86
C ALA A 65 -2.01 -3.70 12.76
N LEU A 66 -1.65 -4.44 13.82
CA LEU A 66 -2.00 -5.86 13.92
C LEU A 66 -3.40 -5.97 14.50
N GLU A 67 -4.35 -6.44 13.71
CA GLU A 67 -5.74 -6.63 14.10
C GLU A 67 -6.19 -8.09 13.93
N LYS A 68 -7.42 -8.40 14.39
CA LYS A 68 -8.02 -9.72 14.13
C LYS A 68 -8.14 -9.94 12.62
N GLY A 69 -7.38 -10.89 12.10
CA GLY A 69 -7.34 -11.21 10.67
C GLY A 69 -6.07 -10.77 9.94
N GLY A 70 -5.11 -10.11 10.60
CA GLY A 70 -3.79 -9.82 10.04
C GLY A 70 -3.37 -8.36 10.19
N TYR A 71 -2.44 -7.93 9.34
CA TYR A 71 -2.00 -6.53 9.28
C TYR A 71 -2.99 -5.70 8.48
N ARG A 72 -3.42 -4.59 9.07
CA ARG A 72 -4.08 -3.48 8.37
C ARG A 72 -3.10 -2.36 8.13
N TRP A 73 -3.24 -1.71 6.99
CA TRP A 73 -2.41 -0.62 6.53
C TRP A 73 -3.26 0.62 6.35
N GLU A 74 -2.73 1.75 6.79
CA GLU A 74 -3.39 3.04 6.68
C GLU A 74 -2.38 4.14 6.42
N LEU A 75 -2.85 5.27 5.93
CA LEU A 75 -2.01 6.43 5.70
C LEU A 75 -1.71 7.14 7.01
N VAL A 76 -0.44 7.51 7.22
CA VAL A 76 -0.08 8.42 8.30
C VAL A 76 -0.54 9.81 7.89
N ARG A 77 -1.70 10.24 8.39
CA ARG A 77 -2.10 11.64 8.30
C ARG A 77 -1.34 12.40 9.37
N GLY A 78 -0.35 13.19 8.94
CA GLY A 78 0.25 14.20 9.80
C GLY A 78 -0.82 15.23 10.17
N ASP A 79 -0.98 15.46 11.46
CA ASP A 79 -1.65 16.66 12.01
C ASP A 79 -0.87 17.92 11.63
#